data_AF-A0AAN7P9L4-F1
#
_entry.id   AF-A0AAN7P9L4-F1
#
_cell.length_a   1.000
_cell.length_b   1.000
_cell.length_c   1.000
_cell.angle_alpha   90.00
_cell.angle_beta   90.00
_cell.angle_gamma   90.00
#
_symmetry.space_group_name_H-M   'P 1'
#
loop_
_entity.id
_entity.type
_entity.pdbx_description
1 polymer ?
#
loop_
_entity_poly.entity_id
_entity_poly.type
_entity_poly.pdbx_seq_one_letter_code
_entity_poly.pdbx_strand_id
1 'polypeptide(L)'
;MNFPFNEQVDIILNHIIFAPIERRLRETGTLKLVRNNAGRPLLARTPIAEDAVLQRIDDYPETSTRTLQREIRIPKSTVSRIFRDQLLRLFYI
;
A
#
# COMPACT_ATOMS: atom_id res chain seq x y z
N MET A 1 37.87 -24.69 -10.64
CA MET A 1 37.69 -24.01 -9.34
C MET A 1 36.22 -24.12 -8.97
N ASN A 2 35.88 -25.07 -8.09
CA ASN A 2 34.53 -25.20 -7.54
C ASN A 2 34.42 -24.29 -6.32
N PHE A 3 33.47 -23.35 -6.32
CA PHE A 3 33.19 -22.47 -5.18
C PHE A 3 32.18 -23.17 -4.26
N PRO A 4 32.57 -23.64 -3.06
CA PRO A 4 31.68 -24.40 -2.17
C PRO A 4 30.88 -23.46 -1.25
N PHE A 5 30.28 -22.40 -1.79
CA PHE A 5 29.63 -21.36 -0.98
C PHE A 5 28.10 -21.27 -1.15
N ASN A 6 27.52 -22.03 -2.08
CA ASN A 6 26.09 -21.90 -2.41
C ASN A 6 25.15 -22.86 -1.65
N GLU A 7 25.57 -24.09 -1.33
CA GLU A 7 24.65 -25.06 -0.71
C GLU A 7 24.20 -24.67 0.71
N GLN A 8 25.09 -24.10 1.52
CA GLN A 8 24.74 -23.67 2.89
C GLN A 8 23.78 -22.47 2.91
N VAL A 9 23.95 -21.53 1.98
CA VAL A 9 23.06 -20.37 1.86
C VAL A 9 21.67 -20.81 1.36
N ASP A 10 21.62 -21.76 0.42
CA ASP A 10 20.36 -22.31 -0.08
C ASP A 10 19.59 -23.09 1.00
N ILE A 11 20.27 -23.87 1.84
CA ILE A 11 19.64 -24.58 2.97
C ILE A 11 19.07 -23.59 3.99
N ILE A 12 19.82 -22.53 4.31
CA ILE A 12 19.40 -21.49 5.27
C ILE A 12 18.18 -20.72 4.74
N LEU A 13 18.20 -20.29 3.47
CA LEU A 13 17.06 -19.61 2.83
C LEU A 13 15.84 -20.52 2.74
N ASN A 14 16.04 -21.82 2.49
CA ASN A 14 14.95 -22.79 2.43
C ASN A 14 14.24 -22.89 3.78
N HIS A 15 14.98 -23.10 4.87
CA HIS A 15 14.37 -23.23 6.20
C HIS A 15 13.75 -21.91 6.70
N ILE A 16 14.32 -20.75 6.37
CA ILE A 16 13.79 -19.44 6.81
C ILE A 16 12.51 -19.07 6.06
N ILE A 17 12.40 -19.42 4.77
CA ILE A 17 11.27 -19.01 3.93
C ILE A 17 10.19 -20.09 3.87
N PHE A 18 10.56 -21.35 3.61
CA PHE A 18 9.60 -22.41 3.35
C PHE A 18 8.98 -22.97 4.64
N ALA A 19 9.73 -23.09 5.74
CA ALA A 19 9.18 -23.64 6.98
C ALA A 19 8.02 -22.79 7.54
N PRO A 20 8.09 -21.44 7.56
CA PRO A 20 6.95 -20.61 7.97
C PRO A 20 5.77 -20.66 7.00
N ILE A 21 6.02 -20.83 5.70
CA ILE A 21 4.97 -20.92 4.67
C ILE A 21 4.23 -22.25 4.80
N GLU A 22 4.96 -23.37 4.91
CA GLU A 22 4.37 -24.69 5.11
C GLU A 22 3.57 -24.73 6.41
N ARG A 23 4.14 -24.20 7.50
CA ARG A 23 3.44 -24.09 8.78
C ARG A 23 2.14 -23.31 8.65
N ARG A 24 2.14 -22.16 7.97
CA ARG A 24 0.93 -21.37 7.72
C ARG A 24 -0.13 -22.10 6.91
N LEU A 25 0.30 -22.84 5.88
CA LEU A 25 -0.60 -23.68 5.08
C LEU A 25 -1.24 -24.77 5.93
N ARG A 26 -0.47 -25.45 6.78
CA ARG A 26 -1.00 -26.49 7.68
C ARG A 26 -1.93 -25.94 8.75
N GLU A 27 -1.55 -24.83 9.39
CA GLU A 27 -2.28 -24.28 10.54
C GLU A 27 -3.53 -23.50 10.14
N THR A 28 -3.47 -22.74 9.05
CA THR A 28 -4.55 -21.80 8.67
C THR A 28 -5.14 -22.07 7.28
N GLY A 29 -4.47 -22.87 6.44
CA GLY A 29 -4.88 -23.08 5.05
C GLY A 29 -4.70 -21.83 4.16
N THR A 30 -4.06 -20.77 4.65
CA THR A 30 -3.94 -19.50 3.92
C THR A 30 -2.48 -19.11 3.69
N LEU A 31 -2.23 -18.57 2.50
CA LEU A 31 -0.97 -17.89 2.15
C LEU A 31 -1.11 -16.37 2.23
N LYS A 32 -2.18 -15.85 2.87
CA LYS A 32 -2.38 -14.41 2.97
C LYS A 32 -1.26 -13.80 3.81
N LEU A 33 -0.61 -12.79 3.24
CA LEU A 33 0.44 -12.06 3.92
C LEU A 33 -0.16 -11.26 5.09
N VAL A 34 0.15 -11.66 6.31
CA VAL A 34 -0.15 -10.86 7.50
C VAL A 34 0.94 -9.81 7.65
N ARG A 35 0.60 -8.54 7.40
CA ARG A 35 1.52 -7.42 7.58
C ARG A 35 1.53 -6.97 9.04
N ASN A 36 2.29 -7.69 9.86
CA ASN A 36 2.59 -7.24 11.22
C ASN A 36 3.39 -5.93 11.15
N ASN A 37 3.06 -4.95 11.98
CA ASN A 37 3.66 -3.59 11.98
C ASN A 37 3.39 -2.75 10.71
N ALA A 38 2.25 -2.92 10.04
CA ALA A 38 1.82 -2.04 8.94
C ALA A 38 1.55 -0.58 9.36
N GLY A 39 1.80 -0.23 10.62
CA GLY A 39 1.43 1.04 11.24
C GLY A 39 -0.04 1.08 11.63
N ARG A 40 -0.40 2.08 12.44
CA ARG A 40 -1.80 2.40 12.73
C ARG A 40 -2.43 2.94 11.44
N PRO A 41 -3.60 2.42 10.99
CA PRO A 41 -4.35 3.11 9.95
C PRO A 41 -4.61 4.55 10.42
N LEU A 42 -4.19 5.53 9.61
CA LEU A 42 -4.37 6.94 9.93
C LEU A 42 -5.86 7.27 9.97
N LEU A 43 -6.44 7.32 11.17
CA LEU A 43 -7.80 7.81 11.43
C LEU A 43 -8.01 9.30 11.09
N ALA A 44 -6.97 10.00 10.62
CA ALA A 44 -7.09 11.34 10.06
C ALA A 44 -7.81 11.37 8.69
N ARG A 45 -8.07 10.19 8.11
CA ARG A 45 -8.87 10.00 6.90
C ARG A 45 -10.34 9.83 7.32
N THR A 46 -11.07 10.93 7.43
CA THR A 46 -12.53 10.83 7.60
C THR A 46 -13.12 10.40 6.26
N PRO A 47 -14.05 9.44 6.20
CA PRO A 47 -14.72 9.04 4.96
C PRO A 47 -15.30 10.25 4.22
N ILE A 48 -15.83 11.20 4.99
CA ILE A 48 -16.36 12.49 4.53
C ILE A 48 -15.34 13.28 3.70
N ALA A 49 -14.07 13.31 4.14
CA ALA A 49 -13.01 14.03 3.46
C ALA A 49 -12.58 13.35 2.16
N GLU A 50 -12.63 12.01 2.11
CA GLU A 50 -12.39 11.27 0.87
C GLU A 50 -13.53 11.45 -0.12
N ASP A 51 -14.77 11.30 0.32
CA ASP A 51 -15.95 11.43 -0.52
C ASP A 51 -15.99 12.83 -1.15
N ALA A 52 -15.67 13.88 -0.39
CA ALA A 52 -15.57 15.23 -0.92
C ALA A 52 -14.47 15.38 -2.01
N VAL A 53 -13.33 14.70 -1.84
CA VAL A 53 -12.26 14.69 -2.86
C VAL A 53 -12.72 13.94 -4.10
N LEU A 54 -13.35 12.78 -3.95
CA LEU A 54 -13.80 11.93 -5.04
C LEU A 54 -14.94 12.58 -5.83
N GLN A 55 -15.94 13.13 -5.15
CA GLN A 55 -17.05 13.84 -5.78
C GLN A 55 -16.54 15.02 -6.60
N ARG A 56 -15.55 15.77 -6.09
CA ARG A 56 -14.99 16.92 -6.81
C ARG A 56 -14.24 16.51 -8.08
N ILE A 57 -13.60 15.34 -8.07
CA ILE A 57 -12.91 14.78 -9.24
C ILE A 57 -13.92 14.27 -10.27
N ASP A 58 -15.01 13.64 -9.83
CA ASP A 58 -16.09 13.21 -10.72
C ASP A 58 -16.75 14.41 -11.41
N ASP A 59 -16.96 15.50 -10.69
CA ASP A 59 -17.53 16.74 -11.24
C ASP A 59 -16.55 17.47 -12.18
N TYR A 60 -15.25 17.49 -11.84
CA TYR A 60 -14.21 18.25 -12.57
C TYR A 60 -12.87 17.49 -12.60
N PRO A 61 -12.68 16.57 -13.56
CA PRO A 61 -11.52 15.68 -13.62
C PRO A 61 -10.20 16.41 -13.91
N GLU A 62 -10.24 17.61 -14.48
CA GLU A 62 -9.08 18.48 -14.73
C GLU A 62 -8.57 19.24 -13.49
N THR A 63 -9.19 19.05 -12.32
CA THR A 63 -8.85 19.80 -11.12
C THR A 63 -7.48 19.42 -10.56
N SER A 64 -6.61 20.41 -10.35
CA SER A 64 -5.30 20.19 -9.76
C SER A 64 -5.38 19.77 -8.27
N THR A 65 -4.42 18.96 -7.81
CA THR A 65 -4.32 18.60 -6.38
C THR A 65 -4.16 19.79 -5.45
N ARG A 66 -3.58 20.89 -5.93
CA ARG A 66 -3.40 22.13 -5.18
C ARG A 66 -4.73 22.86 -5.01
N THR A 67 -5.60 22.79 -6.01
CA THR A 67 -6.96 23.33 -5.95
C THR A 67 -7.78 22.54 -4.93
N LEU A 68 -7.75 21.21 -5.00
CA LEU A 68 -8.43 20.32 -4.03
C LEU A 68 -7.94 20.54 -2.60
N GLN A 69 -6.63 20.74 -2.40
CA GLN A 69 -6.06 21.08 -1.11
C GLN A 69 -6.66 22.38 -0.54
N ARG A 70 -6.83 23.40 -1.37
CA ARG A 70 -7.35 24.71 -0.94
C ARG A 70 -8.85 24.66 -0.65
N GLU A 71 -9.62 23.95 -1.47
CA GLU A 71 -11.07 23.82 -1.34
C GLU A 71 -11.45 22.97 -0.12
N ILE A 72 -10.82 21.80 0.03
CA ILE A 72 -11.23 20.79 1.03
C ILE A 72 -10.38 20.92 2.32
N ARG A 73 -9.35 21.78 2.31
CA ARG A 73 -8.43 22.03 3.45
C ARG A 73 -7.70 20.77 3.95
N ILE A 74 -7.47 19.83 3.05
CA ILE A 74 -6.71 18.59 3.31
C ILE A 74 -5.28 18.78 2.82
N PRO A 75 -4.25 18.28 3.53
CA PRO A 75 -2.88 18.34 3.05
C PRO A 75 -2.67 17.63 1.71
N LYS A 76 -1.83 18.20 0.84
CA LYS A 76 -1.55 17.68 -0.52
C LYS A 76 -1.09 16.22 -0.50
N SER A 77 -0.31 15.82 0.51
CA SER A 77 0.16 14.44 0.68
C SER A 77 -1.00 13.44 0.86
N THR A 78 -2.06 13.83 1.56
CA THR A 78 -3.27 13.02 1.72
C THR A 78 -4.05 12.94 0.42
N VAL A 79 -4.23 14.07 -0.29
CA VAL A 79 -4.87 14.09 -1.61
C VAL A 79 -4.11 13.16 -2.57
N SER A 80 -2.79 13.31 -2.73
CA SER A 80 -1.99 12.44 -3.60
C SER A 80 -2.06 10.96 -3.22
N ARG A 81 -2.26 10.64 -1.94
CA ARG A 81 -2.40 9.26 -1.47
C ARG A 81 -3.80 8.70 -1.77
N ILE A 82 -4.86 9.49 -1.63
CA ILE A 82 -6.22 9.12 -2.03
C ILE A 82 -6.24 8.75 -3.53
N PHE A 83 -5.62 9.56 -4.37
CA PHE A 83 -5.50 9.27 -5.80
C PHE A 83 -4.78 7.94 -6.07
N ARG A 84 -3.67 7.68 -5.37
CA ARG A 84 -2.92 6.41 -5.52
C ARG A 84 -3.74 5.20 -5.08
N ASP A 85 -4.47 5.31 -3.97
CA ASP A 85 -5.30 4.23 -3.44
C ASP A 85 -6.47 3.90 -4.37
N GLN A 86 -7.07 4.92 -5.01
CA GLN A 86 -8.17 4.76 -5.97
C GLN A 86 -7.72 4.51 -7.41
N LEU A 87 -6.41 4.29 -7.63
CA LEU A 87 -5.79 4.08 -8.95
C LEU A 87 -6.09 5.21 -9.96
N LEU A 88 -6.40 6.41 -9.46
CA LEU A 88 -6.66 7.58 -10.29
C LEU A 88 -5.34 8.16 -10.79
N ARG A 89 -5.23 8.35 -12.10
CA ARG A 89 -4.03 8.91 -12.72
C ARG A 89 -4.00 10.41 -12.45
N LEU A 90 -3.02 10.85 -11.66
CA LEU A 90 -2.74 12.26 -11.45
C LEU A 90 -2.27 12.89 -12.78
N PHE A 91 -3.15 13.65 -13.42
CA PHE A 91 -2.74 14.57 -14.48
C PHE A 91 -2.31 15.89 -13.84
N TYR A 92 -1.02 16.03 -13.49
CA TYR A 92 -0.36 17.34 -13.47
C TYR A 92 1.18 17.24 -13.40
N ILE A 93 1.86 18.07 -14.20
CA ILE A 93 3.32 18.32 -14.27
C ILE A 93 3.77 19.22 -13.11
#